data_AF-A0A538AKS7-F1
#
_entry.id   AF-A0A538AKS7-F1
#
_cell.length_a   1.000
_cell.length_b   1.000
_cell.length_c   1.000
_cell.angle_alpha   90.00
_cell.angle_beta   90.00
_cell.angle_gamma   90.00
#
_symmetry.space_group_name_H-M   'P 1'
#
loop_
_entity.id
_entity.type
_entity.pdbx_description
1 polymer ?
#
loop_
_entity_poly.entity_id
_entity_poly.type
_entity_poly.pdbx_seq_one_letter_code
_entity_poly.pdbx_strand_id
1 'polypeptide(L)' 'MPASGVYRTRLGLIFRVIESVDGGLKVEILRSGAWAPGRIGMVGLRLAHSTTKLGAAAVQRLPA' A
#
# COMPACT_ATOMS: atom_id res chain seq x y z
N MET A 1 13.56 6.22 9.15
CA MET A 1 12.09 6.34 9.00
C MET A 1 11.61 5.07 8.32
N PRO A 2 10.61 4.36 8.85
CA PRO A 2 10.10 3.16 8.19
C PRO A 2 9.69 3.49 6.75
N ALA A 3 10.15 2.68 5.80
CA ALA A 3 9.92 2.94 4.38
C ALA A 3 8.48 2.54 4.03
N SER A 4 7.55 3.50 4.11
CA SER A 4 6.19 3.27 3.64
C SER A 4 6.06 3.61 2.15
N GLY A 5 5.45 2.71 1.39
CA GLY A 5 5.17 2.90 -0.03
C GLY A 5 3.69 2.74 -0.30
N VAL A 6 3.08 3.69 -1.02
CA VAL A 6 1.69 3.59 -1.49
C VAL A 6 1.69 3.26 -2.96
N TYR A 7 0.83 2.33 -3.37
CA TYR A 7 0.80 1.75 -4.70
C TYR A 7 -0.63 1.67 -5.21
N ARG A 8 -0.77 1.77 -6.53
CA ARG A 8 -2.04 1.55 -7.23
C ARG A 8 -1.85 0.44 -8.25
N THR A 9 -2.70 -0.58 -8.16
CA THR A 9 -2.79 -1.64 -9.16
C THR A 9 -3.56 -1.17 -10.39
N ARG A 10 -3.42 -1.89 -11.51
CA ARG A 10 -4.19 -1.62 -12.75
C ARG A 10 -5.70 -1.62 -12.53
N LEU A 11 -6.20 -2.46 -11.62
CA LEU A 11 -7.64 -2.56 -11.30
C LEU A 11 -8.13 -1.43 -10.37
N GLY A 12 -7.27 -0.45 -10.05
CA GLY A 12 -7.64 0.68 -9.21
C GLY A 12 -7.56 0.43 -7.71
N LEU A 13 -7.19 -0.78 -7.28
CA LEU A 13 -6.92 -1.07 -5.88
C LEU A 13 -5.69 -0.30 -5.41
N ILE A 14 -5.86 0.44 -4.32
CA ILE A 14 -4.80 1.21 -3.67
C ILE A 14 -4.40 0.49 -2.40
N PHE A 15 -3.10 0.28 -2.21
CA PHE A 15 -2.56 -0.34 -1.02
C PHE A 15 -1.29 0.37 -0.56
N ARG A 16 -0.98 0.26 0.72
CA ARG A 16 0.25 0.76 1.30
C ARG A 16 0.99 -0.35 2.01
N VAL A 17 2.30 -0.37 1.84
CA VAL A 17 3.22 -1.22 2.60
C VAL A 17 3.81 -0.35 3.69
N ILE A 18 3.76 -0.83 4.92
CA ILE A 18 4.32 -0.19 6.11
C ILE A 18 5.34 -1.15 6.68
N GLU A 19 6.57 -0.70 6.78
CA GLU A 19 7.62 -1.39 7.53
C GLU A 19 7.50 -1.01 9.01
N SER A 20 7.40 -2.00 9.88
CA SER A 20 7.38 -1.83 11.32
C SER A 20 8.81 -1.72 11.85
N VAL A 21 8.98 -1.14 13.03
CA VAL A 21 10.30 -0.92 13.66
C VAL A 21 11.06 -2.21 13.99
N ASP A 22 10.34 -3.32 14.11
CA ASP A 22 10.85 -4.68 14.32
C ASP A 22 11.20 -5.40 13.01
N GLY A 23 11.10 -4.72 11.85
CA GLY A 23 11.34 -5.30 10.53
C GLY A 23 10.15 -6.05 9.96
N GLY A 24 8.99 -6.04 10.63
CA GLY A 24 7.75 -6.61 10.10
C GLY A 24 7.22 -5.80 8.91
N LEU A 25 6.63 -6.46 7.91
CA LEU A 25 5.91 -5.79 6.83
C LEU A 25 4.41 -5.92 7.03
N LYS A 26 3.71 -4.79 7.11
CA LYS A 26 2.26 -4.71 7.12
C LYS A 26 1.77 -4.17 5.78
N VAL A 27 0.70 -4.76 5.26
CA VAL A 27 0.02 -4.23 4.08
C VAL A 27 -1.40 -3.84 4.43
N GLU A 28 -1.82 -2.67 3.96
CA GLU A 28 -3.17 -2.16 4.11
C GLU A 28 -3.73 -1.73 2.76
N ILE A 29 -5.04 -1.86 2.59
CA ILE A 29 -5.77 -1.55 1.37
C ILE A 29 -6.75 -0.43 1.67
N LEU A 30 -6.81 0.57 0.79
CA LEU A 30 -7.82 1.63 0.91
C LEU A 30 -9.18 1.09 0.43
N ARG A 31 -10.16 1.04 1.34
CA ARG A 31 -11.53 0.61 1.08
C ARG A 31 -12.51 1.57 1.73
N SER A 32 -13.47 2.06 0.94
CA SER A 32 -14.53 2.96 1.42
C SER A 32 -13.98 4.18 2.18
N GLY A 33 -12.83 4.70 1.72
CA GLY A 33 -12.16 5.83 2.35
C GLY A 33 -11.21 5.47 3.49
N ALA A 34 -11.30 4.28 4.08
CA ALA A 34 -10.47 3.88 5.22
C ALA A 34 -9.39 2.83 4.85
N TRP A 35 -8.28 2.85 5.58
CA TRP A 35 -7.24 1.82 5.46
C TRP A 35 -7.63 0.56 6.24
N ALA A 36 -7.78 -0.55 5.54
CA ALA A 36 -8.10 -1.86 6.12
C ALA A 36 -6.91 -2.82 5.97
N PRO A 37 -6.71 -3.78 6.90
CA PRO A 37 -5.69 -4.81 6.73
C PRO A 37 -5.83 -5.56 5.40
N GLY A 38 -4.72 -5.68 4.67
CA GLY A 38 -4.65 -6.52 3.49
C GLY A 38 -4.84 -7.99 3.85
N ARG A 39 -5.24 -8.82 2.87
CA ARG A 39 -5.37 -10.27 3.09
C ARG A 39 -4.01 -10.86 3.45
N ILE A 40 -4.01 -11.76 4.43
CA ILE A 40 -2.84 -12.59 4.79
C ILE A 40 -2.43 -13.40 3.54
N GLY A 41 -1.13 -13.39 3.20
CA GLY A 41 -0.60 -13.90 1.92
C GLY A 41 0.10 -12.84 1.06
N MET A 42 0.11 -11.58 1.50
CA MET A 42 0.87 -10.50 0.87
C MET A 42 2.36 -10.45 1.26
N VAL A 43 2.81 -11.35 2.14
CA VAL A 43 4.23 -11.53 2.48
C VAL A 43 4.91 -12.21 1.28
N GLY A 44 5.82 -11.50 0.62
CA GLY A 44 6.42 -11.93 -0.66
C GLY A 44 5.81 -11.30 -1.92
N LEU A 45 5.02 -10.22 -1.78
CA LEU A 45 4.39 -9.57 -2.93
C LEU A 45 5.41 -9.08 -3.97
N ARG A 46 5.52 -9.78 -5.09
CA ARG A 46 6.13 -9.22 -6.29
C ARG A 46 5.14 -8.22 -6.89
N LEU A 47 5.52 -6.95 -6.93
CA LEU A 47 4.73 -5.96 -7.65
C LEU A 47 4.63 -6.39 -9.11
N ALA A 48 3.41 -6.57 -9.62
CA ALA A 48 3.21 -6.73 -11.04
C ALA A 48 3.80 -5.51 -11.77
N HIS A 49 4.34 -5.70 -12.98
CA HIS A 49 4.94 -4.62 -13.76
C HIS A 49 3.95 -3.46 -14.03
N SER A 50 2.64 -3.74 -14.00
CA SER A 50 1.57 -2.76 -14.13
C SER A 50 1.20 -2.01 -12.84
N THR A 51 1.88 -2.29 -11.71
CA THR A 51 1.63 -1.61 -10.44
C THR A 51 2.52 -0.38 -10.33
N THR A 52 1.89 0.77 -10.08
CA THR A 52 2.60 2.04 -10.01
C THR A 52 2.69 2.53 -8.58
N LYS A 53 3.88 2.99 -8.17
CA LYS A 53 4.08 3.68 -6.90
C LYS A 53 3.50 5.09 -6.99
N LEU A 54 2.67 5.48 -6.03
CA LEU A 54 2.10 6.82 -5.97
C LEU A 54 3.13 7.79 -5.36
N GLY A 55 3.27 8.95 -5.99
CA GLY A 55 4.05 10.07 -5.44
C GLY A 55 3.31 10.79 -4.31
N ALA A 56 4.04 11.58 -3.51
CA ALA A 56 3.51 12.23 -2.31
C ALA A 56 2.23 13.08 -2.55
N ALA A 57 2.20 13.86 -3.65
CA ALA A 57 1.04 14.67 -3.99
C ALA A 57 -0.21 13.85 -4.33
N ALA A 58 -0.04 12.65 -4.90
CA ALA A 58 -1.16 11.75 -5.18
C ALA A 58 -1.67 11.08 -3.91
N VAL A 59 -0.77 10.73 -2.98
CA VAL A 59 -1.11 10.15 -1.68
C VAL A 59 -1.93 11.13 -0.84
N GLN A 60 -1.56 12.42 -0.81
CA GLN A 60 -2.30 13.45 -0.07
C GLN A 60 -3.74 13.67 -0.56
N ARG A 61 -4.05 13.28 -1.79
CA ARG A 61 -5.40 13.38 -2.37
C ARG A 61 -6.25 12.14 -2.10
N LEU A 62 -5.69 11.10 -1.49
CA LEU A 62 -6.45 9.92 -1.12
C LEU A 62 -7.36 10.24 0.07
N PRO A 63 -8.57 9.68 0.11
CA PRO A 63 -9.40 9.76 1.30
C PRO A 63 -8.70 9.11 2.51
N ALA A 64 -8.98 9.66 3.69
CA ALA A 64 -8.34 9.35 4.97
C ALA A 64 -9.00 8.17 5.69
#